data_AF-A0A382Y7K1-F1
#
_entry.id   AF-A0A382Y7K1-F1
#
_cell.length_a   1.000
_cell.length_b   1.000
_cell.length_c   1.000
_cell.angle_alpha   90.00
_cell.angle_beta   90.00
_cell.angle_gamma   90.00
#
_symmetry.space_group_name_H-M   'P 1'
#
loop_
_entity.id
_entity.type
_entity.pdbx_description
1 polymer ?
#
loop_
_entity_poly.entity_id
_entity_poly.type
_entity_poly.pdbx_seq_one_letter_code
_entity_poly.pdbx_strand_id
1 'polypeptide(L)'
;ARIAIAIELHKTLSEQGLSVDHRHNMLVSDVMTNTGSIRAIGRHGISGAKVSVLARAAFEITSTHLLQAGLTGETDVLVGVAENIIVGQPVHLGTGAVSAIYRPQKKKAKGGK
;
A
#
# COMPACT_ATOMS: atom_id res chain seq x y z
N ALA A 1 5.69 -10.10 21.42
CA ALA A 1 4.95 -10.60 20.24
C ALA A 1 5.74 -10.47 18.95
N ARG A 2 6.05 -9.26 18.46
CA ARG A 2 6.73 -9.04 17.16
C ARG A 2 7.98 -9.91 16.93
N ILE A 3 8.92 -9.92 17.88
CA ILE A 3 10.17 -10.69 17.74
C ILE A 3 9.90 -12.19 17.60
N ALA A 4 8.91 -12.71 18.33
CA ALA A 4 8.54 -14.12 18.26
C ALA A 4 8.01 -14.50 16.87
N ILE A 5 7.20 -13.63 16.24
CA ILE A 5 6.71 -13.83 14.87
C ILE A 5 7.88 -13.89 13.87
N ALA A 6 8.84 -12.96 13.98
CA ALA A 6 9.98 -12.92 13.07
C ALA A 6 10.88 -14.16 13.17
N ILE A 7 11.12 -14.64 14.40
CA ILE A 7 11.92 -15.84 14.67
C ILE A 7 11.22 -17.08 14.12
N GLU A 8 9.93 -17.24 14.41
CA GLU A 8 9.18 -18.41 13.96
C GLU A 8 9.08 -18.45 12.43
N LEU A 9 8.75 -17.32 11.78
CA LEU A 9 8.75 -17.22 10.32
C LEU A 9 10.09 -17.62 9.71
N HIS A 10 11.20 -17.14 10.28
CA HIS A 10 12.53 -17.48 9.78
C HIS A 10 12.84 -18.97 9.97
N LYS A 11 12.49 -19.55 11.12
CA LYS A 11 12.69 -20.96 11.42
C LYS A 11 11.91 -21.85 10.44
N THR A 12 10.61 -21.63 10.29
CA THR A 12 9.75 -22.43 9.40
C THR A 12 10.23 -22.36 7.95
N LEU A 13 10.58 -21.17 7.45
CA LEU A 13 11.09 -21.01 6.08
C LEU A 13 12.44 -21.71 5.89
N SER A 14 13.34 -21.59 6.86
CA SER A 14 14.67 -22.22 6.80
C SER A 14 14.59 -23.74 6.86
N GLU A 15 13.67 -24.31 7.65
CA GLU A 15 13.41 -25.75 7.71
C GLU A 15 12.94 -26.33 6.36
N GLN A 16 12.27 -25.53 5.54
CA GLN A 16 11.87 -25.90 4.17
C GLN A 16 12.95 -25.58 3.11
N GLY A 17 14.14 -25.15 3.54
CA GLY A 17 15.24 -24.77 2.65
C GLY A 17 15.05 -23.45 1.92
N LEU A 18 14.10 -22.60 2.35
CA LEU A 18 13.84 -21.30 1.75
C LEU A 18 14.72 -20.23 2.39
N SER A 19 15.68 -19.70 1.63
CA SER A 19 16.51 -18.57 2.08
C SER A 19 15.78 -17.25 1.87
N VAL A 20 15.33 -16.63 2.97
CA VAL A 20 14.70 -15.30 2.97
C VAL A 20 15.49 -14.35 3.84
N ASP A 21 15.81 -13.17 3.31
CA ASP A 21 16.48 -12.11 4.07
C ASP A 21 15.64 -11.69 5.29
N HIS A 22 16.28 -11.61 6.46
CA HIS A 22 15.63 -11.27 7.72
C HIS A 22 14.82 -9.96 7.67
N ARG A 23 15.20 -8.99 6.83
CA ARG A 23 14.50 -7.71 6.68
C ARG A 23 13.07 -7.89 6.19
N HIS A 24 12.80 -8.86 5.32
CA HIS A 24 11.44 -9.15 4.85
C HIS A 24 10.58 -9.71 5.98
N ASN A 25 11.12 -10.66 6.75
CA ASN A 25 10.41 -11.27 7.88
C ASN A 25 10.15 -10.24 9.00
N MET A 26 11.11 -9.34 9.23
CA MET A 26 10.94 -8.21 10.15
C MET A 26 9.82 -7.28 9.69
N LEU A 27 9.80 -6.89 8.42
CA LEU A 27 8.76 -6.02 7.88
C LEU A 27 7.37 -6.63 8.01
N VAL A 28 7.22 -7.93 7.70
CA VAL A 28 5.95 -8.66 7.89
C VAL A 28 5.53 -8.63 9.36
N SER A 29 6.46 -8.88 10.27
CA SER A 29 6.19 -8.89 11.72
C SER A 29 5.82 -7.50 12.25
N ASP A 30 6.46 -6.44 11.76
CA ASP A 30 6.12 -5.06 12.10
C ASP A 30 4.70 -4.72 11.59
N VAL A 31 4.37 -5.08 10.35
CA VAL A 31 3.02 -4.86 9.79
C VAL A 31 1.95 -5.59 10.59
N MET A 32 2.22 -6.82 11.06
CA MET A 32 1.30 -7.58 11.91
C MET A 32 1.11 -7.00 13.32
N THR A 33 1.99 -6.11 13.79
CA THR A 33 2.00 -5.64 15.19
C THR A 33 1.95 -4.13 15.37
N ASN A 34 1.92 -3.34 14.28
CA ASN A 34 2.03 -1.87 14.36
C ASN A 34 0.87 -1.20 15.13
N THR A 35 -0.30 -1.84 15.20
CA THR A 35 -1.51 -1.27 15.83
C THR A 35 -1.58 -1.53 17.34
N GLY A 36 -0.53 -2.12 17.94
CA GLY A 36 -0.52 -2.50 19.36
C GLY A 36 -1.20 -3.84 19.68
N SER A 37 -1.86 -4.46 18.70
CA SER A 37 -2.42 -5.81 18.77
C SER A 37 -1.93 -6.63 17.58
N ILE A 38 -1.91 -7.96 17.71
CA ILE A 38 -1.52 -8.85 16.62
C ILE A 38 -2.68 -8.96 15.64
N ARG A 39 -2.44 -8.64 14.37
CA ARG A 39 -3.45 -8.73 13.30
C ARG A 39 -3.04 -9.76 12.25
N ALA A 40 -3.99 -10.58 11.84
CA ALA A 40 -3.80 -11.52 10.75
C ALA A 40 -3.61 -10.77 9.41
N ILE A 41 -2.90 -11.41 8.47
CA ILE A 41 -2.88 -10.97 7.08
C ILE A 41 -4.10 -11.60 6.40
N GLY A 42 -4.96 -10.77 5.81
CA GLY A 42 -6.21 -11.21 5.17
C GLY A 42 -7.40 -10.31 5.45
N ARG A 43 -8.58 -10.71 4.98
CA ARG A 43 -9.81 -9.91 5.04
C ARG A 43 -10.31 -9.61 6.46
N HIS A 44 -10.07 -10.49 7.43
CA HIS A 44 -10.44 -10.24 8.83
C HIS A 44 -9.37 -9.45 9.61
N GLY A 45 -8.26 -9.12 8.96
CA GLY A 45 -7.12 -8.49 9.59
C GLY A 45 -6.71 -7.21 8.87
N ILE A 46 -5.46 -7.15 8.43
CA ILE A 46 -4.86 -5.92 7.86
C ILE A 46 -5.54 -5.52 6.54
N SER A 47 -5.85 -6.47 5.66
CA SER A 47 -6.37 -6.17 4.32
C SER A 47 -7.81 -5.66 4.34
N GLY A 48 -8.66 -6.19 5.23
CA GLY A 48 -10.06 -5.73 5.34
C GLY A 48 -10.23 -4.42 6.10
N ALA A 49 -9.20 -3.97 6.82
CA ALA A 49 -9.21 -2.66 7.48
C ALA A 49 -8.53 -1.56 6.65
N LYS A 50 -8.30 -1.79 5.36
CA LYS A 50 -7.89 -0.71 4.45
C LYS A 50 -8.97 0.36 4.43
N VAL A 51 -8.54 1.61 4.33
CA VAL A 51 -9.45 2.77 4.29
C VAL A 51 -10.22 2.81 2.98
N SER A 52 -9.56 2.52 1.85
CA SER A 52 -10.18 2.52 0.52
C SER A 52 -11.20 1.39 0.36
N VAL A 53 -12.41 1.76 -0.08
CA VAL A 53 -13.50 0.85 -0.41
C VAL A 53 -13.10 -0.03 -1.59
N LEU A 54 -12.51 0.58 -2.63
CA LEU A 54 -12.06 -0.15 -3.81
C LEU A 54 -10.95 -1.15 -3.46
N ALA A 55 -10.02 -0.76 -2.58
CA ALA A 55 -8.95 -1.64 -2.12
C ALA A 55 -9.46 -2.82 -1.28
N ARG A 56 -10.51 -2.62 -0.45
CA ARG A 56 -11.18 -3.72 0.28
C ARG A 56 -11.94 -4.63 -0.69
N ALA A 57 -12.72 -4.03 -1.60
CA ALA A 57 -13.53 -4.76 -2.57
C ALA A 57 -12.69 -5.62 -3.52
N ALA A 58 -11.49 -5.15 -3.90
CA ALA A 58 -10.55 -5.89 -4.75
C ALA A 58 -9.86 -7.07 -4.03
N PHE A 59 -9.82 -7.08 -2.69
CA PHE A 59 -9.16 -8.15 -1.91
C PHE A 59 -10.13 -9.25 -1.45
N GLU A 60 -11.44 -8.95 -1.36
CA GLU A 60 -12.61 -9.77 -0.93
C GLU A 60 -13.35 -9.09 0.24
N ILE A 61 -14.70 -9.15 0.35
CA ILE A 61 -15.72 -9.65 -0.59
C ILE A 61 -16.29 -8.45 -1.37
N THR A 62 -16.17 -8.46 -2.69
CA THR A 62 -16.39 -7.26 -3.54
C THR A 62 -17.79 -6.67 -3.42
N SER A 63 -18.83 -7.47 -3.64
CA SER A 63 -20.21 -7.00 -3.68
C SER A 63 -20.67 -6.43 -2.33
N THR A 64 -20.33 -7.09 -1.23
CA THR A 64 -20.70 -6.64 0.11
C THR A 64 -20.02 -5.32 0.47
N HIS A 65 -18.75 -5.14 0.11
CA HIS A 65 -18.04 -3.90 0.37
C HIS A 65 -18.61 -2.73 -0.43
N LEU A 66 -18.92 -2.93 -1.72
CA LEU A 66 -19.50 -1.87 -2.55
C LEU A 66 -20.93 -1.52 -2.13
N LEU A 67 -21.75 -2.53 -1.83
CA LEU A 67 -23.13 -2.33 -1.38
C LEU A 67 -23.16 -1.57 -0.05
N GLN A 68 -22.36 -2.00 0.93
CA GLN A 68 -22.30 -1.35 2.23
C GLN A 68 -21.81 0.10 2.09
N ALA A 69 -20.76 0.33 1.30
CA ALA A 69 -20.26 1.68 1.04
C ALA A 69 -21.29 2.58 0.35
N GLY A 70 -22.08 2.02 -0.58
CA GLY A 70 -23.19 2.75 -1.22
C GLY A 70 -24.32 3.09 -0.25
N LEU A 71 -24.62 2.20 0.71
CA LEU A 71 -25.62 2.44 1.75
C LEU A 71 -25.16 3.47 2.80
N THR A 72 -23.88 3.48 3.15
CA THR A 72 -23.31 4.43 4.14
C THR A 72 -22.86 5.75 3.52
N GLY A 73 -22.77 5.84 2.19
CA GLY A 73 -22.27 7.02 1.49
C GLY A 73 -20.76 7.21 1.67
N GLU A 74 -19.99 6.12 1.80
CA GLU A 74 -18.53 6.19 1.93
C GLU A 74 -17.88 6.79 0.67
N THR A 75 -16.85 7.61 0.88
CA THR A 75 -16.06 8.23 -0.20
C THR A 75 -14.62 7.73 -0.17
N ASP A 76 -14.05 7.49 -1.34
CA ASP A 76 -12.68 6.99 -1.49
C ASP A 76 -11.77 8.11 -2.01
N VAL A 77 -10.68 8.36 -1.28
CA VAL A 77 -9.71 9.43 -1.58
C VAL A 77 -8.59 8.99 -2.54
N LEU A 78 -8.58 7.72 -2.98
CA LEU A 78 -7.64 7.21 -3.98
C LEU A 78 -6.16 7.43 -3.63
N VAL A 79 -5.77 7.13 -2.39
CA VAL A 79 -4.38 7.35 -1.92
C VAL A 79 -3.52 6.11 -2.12
N GLY A 80 -4.08 4.92 -1.95
CA GLY A 80 -3.37 3.65 -2.05
C GLY A 80 -3.14 3.18 -3.48
N VAL A 81 -2.30 2.15 -3.58
CA VAL A 81 -1.82 1.62 -4.86
C VAL A 81 -2.94 0.95 -5.65
N ALA A 82 -3.81 0.17 -4.99
CA ALA A 82 -4.78 -0.68 -5.68
C ALA A 82 -5.88 0.15 -6.35
N GLU A 83 -6.44 1.10 -5.62
CA GLU A 83 -7.51 1.97 -6.08
C GLU A 83 -7.04 2.94 -7.19
N ASN A 84 -5.81 3.45 -7.12
CA ASN A 84 -5.23 4.24 -8.21
C ASN A 84 -5.07 3.44 -9.50
N ILE A 85 -4.63 2.18 -9.40
CA ILE A 85 -4.50 1.29 -10.57
C ILE A 85 -5.88 1.01 -11.18
N ILE A 86 -6.90 0.74 -10.36
CA ILE A 86 -8.26 0.46 -10.83
C ILE A 86 -8.83 1.65 -11.60
N VAL A 87 -8.61 2.88 -11.12
CA VAL A 87 -9.12 4.11 -11.76
C VAL A 87 -8.21 4.60 -12.91
N GLY A 88 -7.02 4.02 -13.06
CA GLY A 88 -6.06 4.38 -14.12
C GLY A 88 -5.23 5.64 -13.82
N GLN A 89 -5.08 6.00 -12.55
CA GLN A 89 -4.26 7.15 -12.11
C GLN A 89 -2.83 6.71 -11.75
N PRO A 90 -1.81 7.58 -11.95
CA PRO A 90 -0.46 7.31 -11.47
C PRO A 90 -0.42 7.10 -9.95
N VAL A 91 0.29 6.07 -9.50
CA VAL A 91 0.46 5.75 -8.09
C VAL A 91 1.52 6.65 -7.46
N HIS A 92 1.27 7.16 -6.25
CA HIS A 92 2.19 7.99 -5.45
C HIS A 92 3.33 7.19 -4.79
N LEU A 93 3.95 6.26 -5.52
CA LEU A 93 5.08 5.43 -5.05
C LEU A 93 6.11 5.26 -6.18
N GLY A 94 7.37 5.05 -5.82
CA GLY A 94 8.45 4.86 -6.79
C GLY A 94 8.65 6.12 -7.63
N THR A 95 8.59 5.99 -8.96
CA THR A 95 8.74 7.14 -9.88
C THR A 95 7.59 8.14 -9.78
N GLY A 96 6.39 7.71 -9.36
CA GLY A 96 5.25 8.60 -9.15
C GLY A 96 5.31 9.39 -7.84
N ALA A 97 6.29 9.12 -6.97
CA ALA A 97 6.49 9.87 -5.73
C ALA A 97 7.11 11.27 -5.94
N VAL A 98 7.62 11.56 -7.15
CA VAL A 98 8.24 12.83 -7.49
C VAL A 98 7.63 13.42 -8.76
N SER A 99 7.53 14.75 -8.82
CA SER A 99 7.09 15.47 -10.02
C SER A 99 8.27 16.21 -10.62
N ALA A 100 8.54 15.97 -11.91
CA ALA A 100 9.56 16.68 -12.66
C ALA A 100 9.00 18.00 -13.20
N ILE A 101 9.60 19.11 -12.80
CA ILE A 101 9.18 20.45 -13.23
C ILE A 101 10.31 21.07 -14.05
N TYR A 102 10.02 21.45 -15.29
CA TYR A 102 10.94 22.20 -16.14
C TYR A 102 10.60 23.69 -16.12
N ARG A 103 11.58 24.53 -15.80
CA ARG A 103 11.47 26.00 -15.90
C ARG A 103 12.26 26.50 -17.11
N PRO A 104 11.59 26.87 -18.23
CA PRO A 104 12.29 27.36 -19.41
C PRO A 104 12.99 28.69 -19.13
N GLN A 105 14.23 28.84 -19.61
CA GLN A 105 14.92 30.13 -19.54
C GLN A 105 14.28 31.13 -20.51
N LYS A 106 13.99 32.35 -20.03
CA LYS A 106 13.56 33.45 -20.90
C LYS A 106 14.69 33.78 -21.88
N LYS A 107 14.41 33.70 -23.19
CA LYS A 107 15.33 34.23 -24.21
C LYS A 107 15.57 35.71 -23.91
N LYS A 108 16.83 36.11 -23.70
CA LYS A 108 17.20 37.54 -23.68
C LYS A 108 16.74 38.13 -25.01
N ALA A 109 15.88 39.15 -24.95
CA ALA A 109 15.53 39.94 -26.13
C ALA A 109 16.86 40.40 -26.74
N LYS A 110 17.11 40.03 -28.01
CA LYS A 110 18.21 40.63 -28.76
C LYS A 110 17.96 42.13 -28.71
N GLY A 111 18.85 42.86 -28.03
CA GLY A 111 18.79 44.30 -27.94
C GLY A 111 18.69 44.85 -29.35
N GLY A 112 17.54 45.46 -29.66
CA GLY A 112 17.41 46.31 -30.83
C GLY A 112 18.20 47.58 -30.57
N LYS A 113 19.33 47.71 -31.25
CA LYS A 113 19.83 48.93 -31.90
C LYS A 113 20.92 48.52 -32.87
#